data_AF-A0A944C917-F1
#
_entry.id   AF-A0A944C917-F1
#
_cell.length_a   1.000
_cell.length_b   1.000
_cell.length_c   1.000
_cell.angle_alpha   90.00
_cell.angle_beta   90.00
_cell.angle_gamma   90.00
#
_symmetry.space_group_name_H-M   'P 1'
#
loop_
_entity.id
_entity.type
_entity.pdbx_description
1 polymer ?
#
loop_
_entity_poly.entity_id
_entity_poly.type
_entity_poly.pdbx_seq_one_letter_code
_entity_poly.pdbx_strand_id
1 'polypeptide(L)'
;FTVEDGVARGSGRTYGDINLFELVSSCSELFTKFGGHAAAVGLTLPADKLPLLQERLCAAAAPLLEEGVEAPLAADAAVTLAECDIDGFQELERLQPFGNSNPAPVLVARNVFLNNRGAVGKAGNHLRFQATDGADRVAGIWFGVEDMESMLACEAACDVLFEPAVDEWQGRFTAKLMTKGVIVHDGGGGDPEEGDLFDELFARSVEICDKGDYAGITQVASFNTKVVGVTFENRQDALAGLEAGVELQLVRQPDNEFDGNAIAVQLLDGTQLGYLNRALAARLAPVMDAGESYSAAVTALTGGSAAEDGELRLPGPLGVRDPGVTDRSRGVNIVVRRDSLYLA
;
A
#
# COMPACT_ATOMS: atom_id res chain seq x y z
N PHE A 1 26.63 -22.09 -23.77
CA PHE A 1 27.68 -22.52 -24.72
C PHE A 1 27.25 -22.16 -26.13
N THR A 2 28.17 -21.72 -26.96
CA THR A 2 28.00 -21.61 -28.42
C THR A 2 28.65 -22.82 -29.07
N VAL A 3 27.94 -23.49 -29.97
CA VAL A 3 28.42 -24.69 -30.67
C VAL A 3 28.68 -24.35 -32.13
N GLU A 4 29.90 -24.60 -32.60
CA GLU A 4 30.34 -24.35 -33.96
C GLU A 4 31.30 -25.48 -34.38
N ASP A 5 31.08 -26.09 -35.54
CA ASP A 5 31.89 -27.21 -36.06
C ASP A 5 32.13 -28.36 -35.07
N GLY A 6 31.10 -28.71 -34.28
CA GLY A 6 31.18 -29.79 -33.28
C GLY A 6 32.00 -29.42 -32.03
N VAL A 7 32.41 -28.16 -31.88
CA VAL A 7 33.11 -27.64 -30.71
C VAL A 7 32.19 -26.69 -29.94
N ALA A 8 32.05 -26.94 -28.64
CA ALA A 8 31.34 -26.07 -27.72
C ALA A 8 32.32 -25.13 -27.02
N ARG A 9 32.03 -23.82 -27.05
CA ARG A 9 32.74 -22.78 -26.28
C ARG A 9 31.79 -22.13 -25.29
N GLY A 10 32.23 -21.92 -24.05
CA GLY A 10 31.41 -21.32 -23.01
C GLY A 10 32.24 -20.63 -21.94
N SER A 11 31.57 -19.80 -21.16
CA SER A 11 32.08 -19.26 -19.92
C SER A 11 31.17 -19.69 -18.78
N GLY A 12 31.75 -19.91 -17.60
CA GLY A 12 31.06 -20.19 -16.36
C GLY A 12 31.37 -19.13 -15.32
N ARG A 13 30.41 -18.85 -14.44
CA ARG A 13 30.56 -18.00 -13.26
C ARG A 13 29.93 -18.67 -12.08
N THR A 14 30.41 -18.34 -10.90
CA THR A 14 29.89 -18.85 -9.64
C THR A 14 29.61 -17.70 -8.69
N TYR A 15 28.90 -18.00 -7.62
CA TYR A 15 28.50 -17.07 -6.59
C TYR A 15 28.87 -17.64 -5.21
N GLY A 16 29.04 -16.76 -4.22
CA GLY A 16 29.51 -17.13 -2.89
C GLY A 16 30.94 -17.69 -2.91
N ASP A 17 31.20 -18.63 -2.01
CA ASP A 17 32.54 -19.19 -1.77
C ASP A 17 32.86 -20.44 -2.61
N ILE A 18 31.99 -20.79 -3.57
CA ILE A 18 32.23 -21.94 -4.45
C ILE A 18 33.40 -21.63 -5.39
N ASN A 19 34.47 -22.41 -5.31
CA ASN A 19 35.59 -22.32 -6.25
C ASN A 19 35.25 -23.05 -7.56
N LEU A 20 34.75 -22.31 -8.55
CA LEU A 20 34.36 -22.86 -9.85
C LEU A 20 35.54 -23.45 -10.63
N PHE A 21 36.73 -22.88 -10.46
CA PHE A 21 37.91 -23.41 -11.13
C PHE A 21 38.27 -24.81 -10.63
N GLU A 22 38.18 -25.05 -9.32
CA GLU A 22 38.35 -26.40 -8.75
C GLU A 22 37.25 -27.36 -9.20
N LEU A 23 36.00 -26.91 -9.18
CA LEU A 23 34.85 -27.70 -9.62
C LEU A 23 35.01 -28.17 -11.08
N VAL A 24 35.39 -27.26 -11.97
CA VAL A 24 35.66 -27.58 -13.37
C VAL A 24 36.91 -28.44 -13.52
N SER A 25 37.96 -28.20 -12.73
CA SER A 25 39.20 -29.00 -12.80
C SER A 25 38.97 -30.49 -12.53
N SER A 26 37.94 -30.83 -11.74
CA SER A 26 37.51 -32.23 -11.52
C SER A 26 37.03 -32.96 -12.78
N CYS A 27 36.66 -32.21 -13.83
CA CYS A 27 36.19 -32.70 -15.12
C CYS A 27 37.17 -32.38 -16.26
N SER A 28 38.45 -32.12 -15.92
CA SER A 28 39.46 -31.60 -16.84
C SER A 28 39.62 -32.40 -18.14
N GLU A 29 39.39 -33.72 -18.09
CA GLU A 29 39.47 -34.66 -19.22
C GLU A 29 38.37 -34.48 -20.28
N LEU A 30 37.32 -33.75 -19.96
CA LEU A 30 36.26 -33.42 -20.91
C LEU A 30 36.64 -32.25 -21.82
N PHE A 31 37.56 -31.38 -21.37
CA PHE A 31 37.90 -30.14 -22.08
C PHE A 31 39.09 -30.30 -23.02
N THR A 32 39.02 -29.59 -24.15
CA THR A 32 40.18 -29.34 -25.01
C THR A 32 40.97 -28.11 -24.55
N LYS A 33 40.30 -27.15 -23.91
CA LYS A 33 40.90 -25.98 -23.27
C LYS A 33 40.02 -25.52 -22.11
N PHE A 34 40.61 -25.30 -20.95
CA PHE A 34 39.93 -24.64 -19.83
C PHE A 34 40.92 -23.76 -19.06
N GLY A 35 40.40 -22.76 -18.35
CA GLY A 35 41.19 -21.83 -17.55
C GLY A 35 40.30 -20.81 -16.86
N GLY A 36 40.83 -20.12 -15.86
CA GLY A 36 40.07 -19.11 -15.13
C GLY A 36 40.59 -18.89 -13.72
N HIS A 37 39.70 -18.35 -12.89
CA HIS A 37 39.90 -18.12 -11.46
C HIS A 37 38.71 -18.69 -10.68
N ALA A 38 38.79 -18.67 -9.36
CA ALA A 38 37.75 -19.22 -8.49
C ALA A 38 36.33 -18.76 -8.87
N ALA A 39 36.15 -17.50 -9.25
CA ALA A 39 34.84 -16.93 -9.57
C ALA A 39 34.35 -17.14 -11.03
N ALA A 40 35.25 -17.44 -11.97
CA ALA A 40 34.94 -17.43 -13.40
C ALA A 40 35.89 -18.29 -14.22
N VAL A 41 35.34 -19.02 -15.19
CA VAL A 41 36.08 -19.96 -16.05
C VAL A 41 35.69 -19.80 -17.51
N GLY A 42 36.63 -20.09 -18.40
CA GLY A 42 36.40 -20.28 -19.83
C GLY A 42 36.62 -21.74 -20.20
N LEU A 43 35.68 -22.33 -20.94
CA LEU A 43 35.61 -23.75 -21.25
C LEU A 43 35.50 -23.97 -22.76
N THR A 44 36.23 -24.96 -23.27
CA THR A 44 36.11 -25.48 -24.64
C THR A 44 36.13 -27.00 -24.60
N LEU A 45 35.16 -27.64 -25.24
CA LEU A 45 35.02 -29.09 -25.29
C LEU A 45 34.32 -29.55 -26.59
N PRO A 46 34.47 -30.82 -27.00
CA PRO A 46 33.62 -31.44 -28.01
C PRO A 46 32.13 -31.34 -27.62
N ALA A 47 31.27 -31.00 -28.57
CA ALA A 47 29.85 -30.74 -28.31
C ALA A 47 29.08 -31.99 -27.83
N ASP A 48 29.53 -33.18 -28.24
CA ASP A 48 28.98 -34.46 -27.80
C ASP A 48 29.24 -34.78 -26.32
N LYS A 49 30.24 -34.12 -25.71
CA LYS A 49 30.55 -34.25 -24.26
C LYS A 49 29.73 -33.32 -23.37
N LEU A 50 28.92 -32.42 -23.93
CA LEU A 50 28.10 -31.49 -23.13
C LEU A 50 27.16 -32.19 -22.13
N PRO A 51 26.43 -33.27 -22.49
CA PRO A 51 25.58 -33.98 -21.53
C PRO A 51 26.37 -34.57 -20.36
N LEU A 52 27.52 -35.17 -20.64
CA LEU A 52 28.40 -35.75 -19.61
C LEU A 52 29.00 -34.67 -18.69
N LEU A 53 29.35 -33.52 -19.26
CA LEU A 53 29.80 -32.37 -18.48
C LEU A 53 28.72 -31.90 -17.51
N GLN A 54 27.48 -31.76 -17.99
CA GLN A 54 26.34 -31.36 -17.17
C GLN A 54 26.16 -32.33 -15.99
N GLU A 55 26.10 -33.62 -16.27
CA GLU A 55 25.95 -34.67 -15.25
C GLU A 55 27.02 -34.57 -14.16
N ARG A 56 28.31 -34.51 -14.55
CA ARG A 56 29.42 -34.49 -13.60
C ARG A 56 29.53 -33.19 -12.82
N LEU A 57 29.34 -32.04 -13.46
CA LEU A 57 29.35 -30.76 -12.76
C LEU A 57 28.19 -30.66 -11.78
N CYS A 58 26.98 -31.10 -12.14
CA CYS A 58 25.84 -31.14 -11.24
C CYS A 58 26.10 -32.06 -10.03
N ALA A 59 26.64 -33.26 -10.26
CA ALA A 59 26.99 -34.18 -9.18
C ALA A 59 28.08 -33.62 -8.23
N ALA A 60 29.09 -32.95 -8.79
CA ALA A 60 30.15 -32.32 -8.00
C ALA A 60 29.68 -31.07 -7.23
N ALA A 61 28.73 -30.32 -7.79
CA ALA A 61 28.18 -29.12 -7.15
C ALA A 61 27.12 -29.43 -6.08
N ALA A 62 26.39 -30.53 -6.20
CA ALA A 62 25.33 -30.93 -5.27
C ALA A 62 25.73 -30.83 -3.77
N PRO A 63 26.84 -31.43 -3.29
CA PRO A 63 27.21 -31.34 -1.88
C PRO A 63 27.61 -29.92 -1.44
N LEU A 64 28.12 -29.09 -2.35
CA LEU A 64 28.49 -27.70 -2.06
C LEU A 64 27.28 -26.78 -1.95
N LEU A 65 26.17 -27.16 -2.58
CA LEU A 65 24.90 -26.43 -2.53
C LEU A 65 24.05 -26.86 -1.33
N GLU A 66 24.15 -28.12 -0.90
CA GLU A 66 23.48 -28.65 0.31
C GLU A 66 23.99 -28.00 1.62
N GLU A 67 25.24 -27.53 1.67
CA GLU A 67 25.80 -26.80 2.83
C GLU A 67 25.31 -25.35 2.97
N GLY A 68 24.28 -24.95 2.22
CA GLY A 68 23.54 -23.70 2.44
C GLY A 68 24.27 -22.49 1.86
N VAL A 69 24.43 -22.45 0.54
CA VAL A 69 24.73 -21.21 -0.19
C VAL A 69 23.43 -20.50 -0.58
N GLU A 70 22.50 -20.36 0.35
CA GLU A 70 21.48 -19.32 0.26
C GLU A 70 22.11 -18.08 0.89
N ALA A 71 22.71 -17.22 0.06
CA ALA A 71 22.92 -15.85 0.55
C ALA A 71 21.53 -15.26 0.77
N PRO A 72 21.17 -14.90 2.02
CA PRO A 72 19.90 -14.23 2.25
C PRO A 72 19.88 -12.97 1.39
N LEU A 73 18.86 -12.83 0.56
CA LEU A 73 18.68 -11.61 -0.20
C LEU A 73 18.35 -10.51 0.80
N ALA A 74 19.37 -9.76 1.22
CA ALA A 74 19.23 -8.71 2.20
C ALA A 74 18.75 -7.44 1.50
N ALA A 75 17.71 -6.82 2.04
CA ALA A 75 17.33 -5.46 1.66
C ALA A 75 18.20 -4.45 2.41
N ASP A 76 18.67 -3.43 1.71
CA ASP A 76 19.41 -2.30 2.27
C ASP A 76 18.50 -1.38 3.09
N ALA A 77 17.24 -1.22 2.67
CA ALA A 77 16.24 -0.44 3.39
C ALA A 77 14.80 -0.91 3.08
N ALA A 78 13.89 -0.66 4.04
CA ALA A 78 12.46 -0.76 3.82
C ALA A 78 11.89 0.59 3.38
N VAL A 79 10.99 0.57 2.40
CA VAL A 79 10.37 1.76 1.81
C VAL A 79 8.87 1.57 1.63
N THR A 80 8.13 2.67 1.60
CA THR A 80 6.72 2.70 1.21
C THR A 80 6.59 2.79 -0.32
N LEU A 81 5.43 2.45 -0.87
CA LEU A 81 5.19 2.60 -2.31
C LEU A 81 5.11 4.08 -2.74
N ALA A 82 4.74 4.99 -1.83
CA ALA A 82 4.76 6.43 -2.07
C ALA A 82 6.18 6.95 -2.36
N GLU A 83 7.20 6.38 -1.71
CA GLU A 83 8.61 6.72 -1.94
C GLU A 83 9.18 6.09 -3.22
N CYS A 84 8.43 5.18 -3.86
CA CYS A 84 8.84 4.47 -5.07
C CYS A 84 8.42 5.21 -6.34
N ASP A 85 8.78 6.48 -6.43
CA ASP A 85 8.51 7.34 -7.59
C ASP A 85 9.77 7.60 -8.44
N ILE A 86 9.60 8.37 -9.52
CA ILE A 86 10.69 8.66 -10.47
C ILE A 86 11.79 9.47 -9.80
N ASP A 87 11.42 10.47 -9.00
CA ASP A 87 12.38 11.39 -8.40
C ASP A 87 13.23 10.66 -7.34
N GLY A 88 12.59 9.86 -6.48
CA GLY A 88 13.27 9.03 -5.49
C GLY A 88 14.22 8.02 -6.13
N PHE A 89 13.81 7.38 -7.23
CA PHE A 89 14.69 6.43 -7.93
C PHE A 89 15.85 7.14 -8.64
N GLN A 90 15.63 8.33 -9.21
CA GLN A 90 16.70 9.14 -9.81
C GLN A 90 17.72 9.63 -8.78
N GLU A 91 17.30 9.92 -7.55
CA GLU A 91 18.24 10.24 -6.48
C GLU A 91 19.19 9.08 -6.18
N LEU A 92 18.69 7.83 -6.20
CA LEU A 92 19.50 6.63 -6.00
C LEU A 92 20.47 6.38 -7.16
N GLU A 93 20.13 6.77 -8.40
CA GLU A 93 21.06 6.69 -9.53
C GLU A 93 22.33 7.53 -9.33
N ARG A 94 22.30 8.54 -8.45
CA ARG A 94 23.50 9.35 -8.12
C ARG A 94 24.56 8.55 -7.37
N LEU A 95 24.24 7.36 -6.85
CA LEU A 95 25.18 6.44 -6.20
C LEU A 95 26.00 5.62 -7.22
N GLN A 96 25.71 5.77 -8.52
CA GLN A 96 26.49 5.15 -9.57
C GLN A 96 27.96 5.62 -9.57
N PRO A 97 28.89 4.81 -10.11
CA PRO A 97 28.67 3.59 -10.87
C PRO A 97 28.40 2.37 -10.00
N PHE A 98 27.40 1.57 -10.38
CA PHE A 98 27.15 0.28 -9.74
C PHE A 98 28.05 -0.82 -10.33
N GLY A 99 28.39 -1.82 -9.51
CA GLY A 99 29.25 -2.94 -9.87
C GLY A 99 29.57 -3.83 -8.67
N ASN A 100 30.55 -4.72 -8.82
CA ASN A 100 30.86 -5.73 -7.79
C ASN A 100 31.27 -5.13 -6.43
N SER A 101 31.87 -3.94 -6.41
CA SER A 101 32.28 -3.24 -5.19
C SER A 101 31.27 -2.17 -4.74
N ASN A 102 30.20 -1.95 -5.50
CA ASN A 102 29.14 -0.99 -5.21
C ASN A 102 27.84 -1.53 -5.85
N PRO A 103 27.21 -2.57 -5.28
CA PRO A 103 26.00 -3.13 -5.84
C PRO A 103 24.89 -2.07 -5.91
N ALA A 104 23.95 -2.25 -6.84
CA ALA A 104 22.75 -1.43 -6.84
C ALA A 104 21.96 -1.68 -5.55
N PRO A 105 21.32 -0.65 -4.97
CA PRO A 105 20.56 -0.81 -3.74
C PRO A 105 19.37 -1.74 -3.96
N VAL A 106 19.18 -2.67 -3.04
CA VAL A 106 18.02 -3.57 -2.97
C VAL A 106 17.10 -3.06 -1.87
N LEU A 107 15.88 -2.69 -2.22
CA LEU A 107 14.89 -2.18 -1.29
C LEU A 107 13.80 -3.22 -1.04
N VAL A 108 13.05 -3.08 0.06
CA VAL A 108 11.86 -3.90 0.34
C VAL A 108 10.62 -3.03 0.56
N ALA A 109 9.56 -3.31 -0.19
CA ALA A 109 8.22 -2.80 0.09
C ALA A 109 7.43 -3.90 0.79
N ARG A 110 6.95 -3.64 2.01
CA ARG A 110 6.29 -4.65 2.86
C ARG A 110 4.77 -4.57 2.79
N ASN A 111 4.12 -5.70 3.01
CA ASN A 111 2.65 -5.81 3.11
C ASN A 111 1.90 -5.20 1.91
N VAL A 112 2.41 -5.42 0.70
CA VAL A 112 1.78 -4.95 -0.54
C VAL A 112 1.05 -6.08 -1.26
N PHE A 113 0.00 -5.75 -2.01
CA PHE A 113 -0.66 -6.68 -2.91
C PHE A 113 -0.11 -6.55 -4.33
N LEU A 114 -0.02 -7.67 -5.05
CA LEU A 114 0.47 -7.69 -6.42
C LEU A 114 -0.72 -7.72 -7.40
N ASN A 115 -1.23 -6.58 -7.87
CA ASN A 115 -2.38 -6.55 -8.79
C ASN A 115 -1.98 -6.63 -10.27
N ASN A 116 -2.98 -6.78 -11.16
CA ASN A 116 -2.80 -6.78 -12.63
C ASN A 116 -1.63 -7.67 -13.10
N ARG A 117 -1.57 -8.88 -12.52
CA ARG A 117 -0.51 -9.86 -12.75
C ARG A 117 -0.63 -10.45 -14.15
N GLY A 118 0.51 -10.79 -14.75
CA GLY A 118 0.52 -11.51 -16.03
C GLY A 118 1.87 -12.13 -16.33
N ALA A 119 1.83 -13.33 -16.91
CA ALA A 119 3.02 -13.96 -17.48
C ALA A 119 3.39 -13.27 -18.80
N VAL A 120 4.67 -12.93 -18.95
CA VAL A 120 5.25 -12.31 -20.16
C VAL A 120 6.53 -13.02 -20.56
N GLY A 121 7.06 -12.65 -21.73
CA GLY A 121 8.22 -13.31 -22.34
C GLY A 121 7.84 -14.53 -23.17
N LYS A 122 8.72 -14.95 -24.09
CA LYS A 122 8.45 -16.08 -25.00
C LYS A 122 8.17 -17.41 -24.28
N ALA A 123 8.83 -17.60 -23.13
CA ALA A 123 8.68 -18.79 -22.30
C ALA A 123 7.62 -18.63 -21.20
N GLY A 124 6.99 -17.45 -21.06
CA GLY A 124 5.97 -17.19 -20.04
C GLY A 124 6.48 -17.25 -18.59
N ASN A 125 7.78 -17.10 -18.37
CA ASN A 125 8.45 -17.24 -17.07
C ASN A 125 8.84 -15.89 -16.44
N HIS A 126 8.21 -14.80 -16.86
CA HIS A 126 8.41 -13.48 -16.27
C HIS A 126 7.07 -12.94 -15.81
N LEU A 127 6.98 -12.49 -14.57
CA LEU A 127 5.76 -11.94 -14.00
C LEU A 127 5.80 -10.41 -14.11
N ARG A 128 4.88 -9.83 -14.86
CA ARG A 128 4.55 -8.40 -14.72
C ARG A 128 3.44 -8.24 -13.69
N PHE A 129 3.48 -7.17 -12.91
CA PHE A 129 2.44 -6.86 -11.92
C PHE A 129 2.43 -5.36 -11.58
N GLN A 130 1.46 -4.96 -10.75
CA GLN A 130 1.38 -3.64 -10.12
C GLN A 130 1.31 -3.83 -8.61
N ALA A 131 2.39 -3.47 -7.89
CA ALA A 131 2.38 -3.46 -6.43
C ALA A 131 1.44 -2.35 -5.94
N THR A 132 0.69 -2.61 -4.87
CA THR A 132 -0.24 -1.65 -4.27
C THR A 132 -0.38 -1.88 -2.77
N ASP A 133 -0.40 -0.81 -2.00
CA ASP A 133 -0.76 -0.79 -0.57
C ASP A 133 -2.21 -0.31 -0.35
N GLY A 134 -2.88 0.07 -1.44
CA GLY A 134 -4.26 0.56 -1.46
C GLY A 134 -4.34 2.06 -1.76
N ALA A 135 -3.28 2.81 -1.47
CA ALA A 135 -3.14 4.23 -1.79
C ALA A 135 -2.29 4.42 -3.06
N ASP A 136 -1.10 3.84 -3.06
CA ASP A 136 -0.09 4.03 -4.10
C ASP A 136 0.10 2.77 -4.94
N ARG A 137 0.58 2.95 -6.17
CA ARG A 137 0.77 1.87 -7.13
C ARG A 137 2.02 2.02 -7.96
N VAL A 138 2.83 0.97 -8.00
CA VAL A 138 4.09 0.96 -8.76
C VAL A 138 4.18 -0.29 -9.62
N ALA A 139 4.61 -0.12 -10.87
CA ALA A 139 4.78 -1.25 -11.79
C ALA A 139 5.97 -2.11 -11.36
N GLY A 140 5.82 -3.43 -11.44
CA GLY A 140 6.89 -4.37 -11.11
C GLY A 140 7.08 -5.43 -12.19
N ILE A 141 8.31 -5.95 -12.28
CA ILE A 141 8.62 -7.12 -13.09
C ILE A 141 9.55 -8.06 -12.33
N TRP A 142 9.22 -9.34 -12.33
CA TRP A 142 10.03 -10.41 -11.75
C TRP A 142 10.41 -11.41 -12.83
N PHE A 143 11.71 -11.55 -13.09
CA PHE A 143 12.23 -12.43 -14.12
C PHE A 143 12.55 -13.81 -13.55
N GLY A 144 12.22 -14.86 -14.30
CA GLY A 144 12.60 -16.23 -13.97
C GLY A 144 11.79 -16.82 -12.83
N VAL A 145 10.50 -16.47 -12.73
CA VAL A 145 9.61 -17.02 -11.69
C VAL A 145 9.42 -18.51 -11.94
N GLU A 146 9.77 -19.33 -10.94
CA GLU A 146 9.66 -20.79 -10.99
C GLU A 146 8.21 -21.25 -10.82
N ASP A 147 7.53 -20.77 -9.77
CA ASP A 147 6.13 -21.06 -9.50
C ASP A 147 5.21 -19.92 -10.00
N MET A 148 5.06 -19.86 -11.32
CA MET A 148 4.24 -18.84 -11.97
C MET A 148 2.75 -18.96 -11.63
N GLU A 149 2.24 -20.18 -11.48
CA GLU A 149 0.82 -20.44 -11.22
C GLU A 149 0.40 -19.90 -9.84
N SER A 150 1.19 -20.20 -8.80
CA SER A 150 0.98 -19.67 -7.45
C SER A 150 1.03 -18.14 -7.44
N MET A 151 2.01 -17.54 -8.10
CA MET A 151 2.12 -16.08 -8.15
C MET A 151 0.95 -15.42 -8.89
N LEU A 152 0.45 -16.02 -9.98
CA LEU A 152 -0.73 -15.49 -10.69
C LEU A 152 -2.00 -15.60 -9.83
N ALA A 153 -2.13 -16.64 -9.01
CA ALA A 153 -3.26 -16.87 -8.11
C ALA A 153 -3.12 -16.16 -6.76
N CYS A 154 -1.97 -15.55 -6.44
CA CYS A 154 -1.71 -14.95 -5.14
C CYS A 154 -2.69 -13.81 -4.82
N GLU A 155 -3.43 -13.95 -3.72
CA GLU A 155 -4.32 -12.90 -3.17
C GLU A 155 -3.83 -12.36 -1.82
N ALA A 156 -2.73 -12.91 -1.29
CA ALA A 156 -2.18 -12.51 -0.02
C ALA A 156 -1.28 -11.27 -0.14
N ALA A 157 -1.10 -10.58 1.00
CA ALA A 157 -0.10 -9.54 1.13
C ALA A 157 1.30 -10.15 0.96
N CYS A 158 2.22 -9.37 0.40
CA CYS A 158 3.56 -9.80 0.08
C CYS A 158 4.59 -8.74 0.50
N ASP A 159 5.80 -9.18 0.81
CA ASP A 159 6.98 -8.32 0.79
C ASP A 159 7.69 -8.48 -0.55
N VAL A 160 7.98 -7.36 -1.21
CA VAL A 160 8.63 -7.32 -2.52
C VAL A 160 10.04 -6.77 -2.33
N LEU A 161 11.05 -7.57 -2.64
CA LEU A 161 12.45 -7.15 -2.69
C LEU A 161 12.80 -6.77 -4.13
N PHE A 162 13.33 -5.57 -4.36
CA PHE A 162 13.54 -5.04 -5.71
C PHE A 162 14.73 -4.10 -5.80
N GLU A 163 15.31 -4.02 -7.00
CA GLU A 163 16.17 -2.89 -7.39
C GLU A 163 15.28 -1.80 -8.02
N PRO A 164 15.45 -0.52 -7.62
CA PRO A 164 14.71 0.60 -8.20
C PRO A 164 15.22 0.88 -9.62
N ALA A 165 14.31 1.07 -10.57
CA ALA A 165 14.66 1.45 -11.93
C ALA A 165 13.66 2.45 -12.50
N VAL A 166 14.15 3.38 -13.32
CA VAL A 166 13.32 4.25 -14.15
C VAL A 166 13.37 3.72 -15.57
N ASP A 167 12.23 3.26 -16.08
CA ASP A 167 12.11 2.78 -17.46
C ASP A 167 11.66 3.92 -18.37
N GLU A 168 12.25 4.03 -19.55
CA GLU A 168 11.89 5.00 -20.58
C GLU A 168 11.26 4.29 -21.78
N TRP A 169 9.99 4.54 -22.03
CA TRP A 169 9.29 4.01 -23.20
C TRP A 169 8.58 5.13 -23.96
N GLN A 170 8.98 5.33 -25.22
CA GLN A 170 8.41 6.36 -26.10
C GLN A 170 8.41 7.77 -25.46
N GLY A 171 9.47 8.10 -24.71
CA GLY A 171 9.60 9.38 -24.01
C GLY A 171 8.75 9.52 -22.75
N ARG A 172 8.11 8.43 -22.27
CA ARG A 172 7.48 8.37 -20.95
C ARG A 172 8.38 7.61 -19.99
N PHE A 173 8.66 8.25 -18.86
CA PHE A 173 9.41 7.67 -17.76
C PHE A 173 8.44 7.02 -16.76
N THR A 174 8.77 5.84 -16.27
CA THR A 174 7.96 5.13 -15.27
C THR A 174 8.87 4.49 -14.23
N ALA A 175 8.60 4.73 -12.95
CA ALA A 175 9.24 4.00 -11.86
C ALA A 175 8.83 2.51 -11.92
N LYS A 176 9.82 1.62 -11.78
CA LYS A 176 9.63 0.18 -11.91
C LYS A 176 10.41 -0.60 -10.84
N LEU A 177 9.72 -1.54 -10.20
CA LEU A 177 10.29 -2.48 -9.24
C LEU A 177 10.93 -3.65 -9.99
N MET A 178 12.26 -3.65 -10.12
CA MET A 178 12.99 -4.77 -10.71
C MET A 178 13.15 -5.87 -9.65
N THR A 179 12.16 -6.73 -9.58
CA THR A 179 11.93 -7.64 -8.45
C THR A 179 12.97 -8.76 -8.44
N LYS A 180 13.53 -9.00 -7.26
CA LYS A 180 14.50 -10.06 -6.97
C LYS A 180 13.88 -11.21 -6.20
N GLY A 181 12.89 -10.92 -5.36
CA GLY A 181 12.18 -11.91 -4.58
C GLY A 181 10.85 -11.37 -4.05
N VAL A 182 9.94 -12.29 -3.79
CA VAL A 182 8.66 -12.02 -3.15
C VAL A 182 8.49 -12.99 -1.99
N ILE A 183 8.17 -12.47 -0.82
CA ILE A 183 7.78 -13.27 0.34
C ILE A 183 6.27 -13.10 0.47
N VAL A 184 5.53 -14.18 0.27
CA VAL A 184 4.08 -14.17 0.45
C VAL A 184 3.79 -14.41 1.93
N HIS A 185 2.97 -13.55 2.53
CA HIS A 185 2.49 -13.76 3.88
C HIS A 185 1.31 -14.72 3.81
N ASP A 186 1.35 -15.83 4.56
CA ASP A 186 0.12 -16.62 4.76
C ASP A 186 -0.93 -15.69 5.38
N GLY A 187 -2.15 -15.71 4.85
CA GLY A 187 -3.21 -14.71 5.05
C GLY A 187 -3.78 -14.51 6.46
N GLY A 188 -2.96 -14.63 7.51
CA GLY A 188 -3.30 -14.34 8.91
C GLY A 188 -2.43 -13.25 9.55
N GLY A 189 -1.76 -12.41 8.77
CA GLY A 189 -0.80 -11.41 9.25
C GLY A 189 -1.36 -9.99 9.46
N GLY A 190 -2.65 -9.84 9.77
CA GLY A 190 -3.10 -8.65 10.50
C GLY A 190 -2.67 -8.79 11.96
N ASP A 191 -2.48 -7.68 12.68
CA ASP A 191 -2.35 -7.73 14.15
C ASP A 191 -3.51 -8.61 14.67
N PRO A 192 -3.28 -9.67 15.47
CA PRO A 192 -4.36 -10.58 15.88
C PRO A 192 -5.55 -9.86 16.51
N GLU A 193 -5.33 -8.69 17.12
CA GLU A 193 -6.40 -7.83 17.63
C GLU A 193 -7.24 -7.15 16.52
N GLU A 194 -6.66 -6.82 15.36
CA GLU A 194 -7.39 -6.26 14.21
C GLU A 194 -8.10 -7.34 13.40
N GLY A 195 -7.49 -8.51 13.22
CA GLY A 195 -8.10 -9.66 12.54
C GLY A 195 -9.38 -10.13 13.23
N ASP A 196 -9.35 -10.27 14.55
CA ASP A 196 -10.51 -10.66 15.35
C ASP A 196 -11.64 -9.62 15.27
N LEU A 197 -11.31 -8.32 15.23
CA LEU A 197 -12.31 -7.25 15.11
C LEU A 197 -13.04 -7.29 13.77
N PHE A 198 -12.30 -7.44 12.66
CA PHE A 198 -12.91 -7.50 11.33
C PHE A 198 -13.77 -8.76 11.17
N ASP A 199 -13.27 -9.90 11.64
CA ASP A 199 -14.03 -11.16 11.59
C ASP A 199 -15.30 -11.09 12.46
N GLU A 200 -15.22 -10.46 13.64
CA GLU A 200 -16.41 -10.21 14.47
C GLU A 200 -17.41 -9.28 13.77
N LEU A 201 -16.93 -8.18 13.16
CA LEU A 201 -17.78 -7.24 12.43
C LEU A 201 -18.48 -7.90 11.24
N PHE A 202 -17.80 -8.75 10.48
CA PHE A 202 -18.40 -9.49 9.37
C PHE A 202 -19.38 -10.55 9.86
N ALA A 203 -19.03 -11.30 10.91
CA ALA A 203 -19.90 -12.30 11.51
C ALA A 203 -21.21 -11.68 12.05
N ARG A 204 -21.14 -10.44 12.52
CA ARG A 204 -22.28 -9.67 13.05
C ARG A 204 -22.89 -8.69 12.05
N SER A 205 -22.45 -8.70 10.79
CA SER A 205 -22.86 -7.73 9.76
C SER A 205 -24.38 -7.61 9.63
N VAL A 206 -25.11 -8.74 9.63
CA VAL A 206 -26.58 -8.76 9.58
C VAL A 206 -27.19 -8.09 10.82
N GLU A 207 -26.67 -8.39 12.02
CA GLU A 207 -27.13 -7.79 13.28
C GLU A 207 -26.85 -6.27 13.33
N ILE A 208 -25.69 -5.85 12.80
CA ILE A 208 -25.26 -4.44 12.77
C ILE A 208 -26.08 -3.65 11.75
N CYS A 209 -26.31 -4.20 10.56
CA CYS A 209 -27.11 -3.58 9.52
C CYS A 209 -28.61 -3.49 9.91
N ASP A 210 -29.14 -4.48 10.64
CA ASP A 210 -30.56 -4.50 11.06
C ASP A 210 -30.89 -3.52 12.19
N LYS A 211 -29.89 -3.08 12.99
CA LYS A 211 -30.11 -2.13 14.09
C LYS A 211 -30.51 -0.73 13.61
N GLY A 212 -30.26 -0.42 12.33
CA GLY A 212 -30.53 0.88 11.71
C GLY A 212 -29.56 1.97 12.16
N ASP A 213 -29.50 3.06 11.38
CA ASP A 213 -28.54 4.14 11.61
C ASP A 213 -28.60 4.70 13.04
N TYR A 214 -27.42 4.88 13.63
CA TYR A 214 -27.19 5.46 14.97
C TYR A 214 -27.91 4.71 16.12
N ALA A 215 -28.15 3.41 15.97
CA ALA A 215 -28.66 2.60 17.07
C ALA A 215 -27.71 2.61 18.28
N GLY A 216 -28.26 2.84 19.47
CA GLY A 216 -27.48 2.89 20.71
C GLY A 216 -26.68 4.19 20.91
N ILE A 217 -26.75 5.17 19.99
CA ILE A 217 -25.99 6.42 20.10
C ILE A 217 -26.32 7.25 21.35
N THR A 218 -27.51 7.05 21.93
CA THR A 218 -27.92 7.69 23.18
C THR A 218 -27.31 7.05 24.42
N GLN A 219 -26.72 5.85 24.30
CA GLN A 219 -26.14 5.09 25.40
C GLN A 219 -24.61 5.26 25.52
N VAL A 220 -23.96 5.87 24.52
CA VAL A 220 -22.52 6.14 24.55
C VAL A 220 -22.20 7.46 25.24
N ALA A 221 -21.03 7.55 25.89
CA ALA A 221 -20.60 8.77 26.59
C ALA A 221 -20.20 9.89 25.61
N SER A 222 -19.63 9.53 24.45
CA SER A 222 -19.30 10.48 23.38
C SER A 222 -19.27 9.80 22.01
N PHE A 223 -19.40 10.59 20.96
CA PHE A 223 -19.28 10.15 19.57
C PHE A 223 -18.88 11.30 18.64
N ASN A 224 -18.29 10.97 17.49
CA ASN A 224 -17.92 11.96 16.48
C ASN A 224 -19.01 12.09 15.41
N THR A 225 -19.21 13.30 14.92
CA THR A 225 -20.13 13.57 13.81
C THR A 225 -19.72 14.84 13.06
N LYS A 226 -20.37 15.09 11.92
CA LYS A 226 -20.15 16.28 11.09
C LYS A 226 -21.33 17.23 11.22
N VAL A 227 -21.04 18.53 11.31
CA VAL A 227 -22.06 19.58 11.23
C VAL A 227 -22.54 19.72 9.79
N VAL A 228 -23.84 19.65 9.58
CA VAL A 228 -24.48 19.84 8.27
C VAL A 228 -25.07 21.25 8.13
N GLY A 229 -25.25 21.71 6.89
CA GLY A 229 -25.83 23.04 6.62
C GLY A 229 -24.88 24.21 6.87
N VAL A 230 -23.57 23.95 7.00
CA VAL A 230 -22.52 24.95 7.24
C VAL A 230 -22.30 25.93 6.08
N THR A 231 -22.79 25.60 4.87
CA THR A 231 -22.61 26.40 3.65
C THR A 231 -23.81 27.32 3.34
N PHE A 232 -24.89 27.26 4.13
CA PHE A 232 -26.12 28.04 3.91
C PHE A 232 -26.07 29.37 4.71
N GLU A 233 -26.48 30.49 4.10
CA GLU A 233 -26.63 31.84 4.72
C GLU A 233 -25.36 32.55 5.25
N ASN A 234 -24.31 32.71 4.44
CA ASN A 234 -23.13 33.55 4.82
C ASN A 234 -22.41 33.17 6.14
N ARG A 235 -22.63 31.95 6.66
CA ARG A 235 -22.00 31.45 7.89
C ARG A 235 -20.50 31.11 7.74
N GLN A 236 -19.92 31.39 6.57
CA GLN A 236 -18.50 31.16 6.28
C GLN A 236 -17.58 32.08 7.08
N ASP A 237 -18.05 33.27 7.48
CA ASP A 237 -17.28 34.20 8.32
C ASP A 237 -17.10 33.65 9.75
N ALA A 238 -18.13 32.98 10.29
CA ALA A 238 -18.05 32.31 11.59
C ALA A 238 -17.11 31.09 11.57
N LEU A 239 -16.86 30.51 10.39
CA LEU A 239 -15.90 29.42 10.19
C LEU A 239 -14.48 29.91 9.94
N ALA A 240 -14.27 31.21 9.68
CA ALA A 240 -12.97 31.76 9.34
C ALA A 240 -12.00 31.84 10.54
N GLY A 241 -12.50 31.67 11.77
CA GLY A 241 -11.70 31.66 13.01
C GLY A 241 -11.99 30.47 13.95
N LEU A 242 -12.64 29.41 13.45
CA LEU A 242 -12.89 28.21 14.25
C LEU A 242 -11.60 27.38 14.32
N GLU A 243 -11.19 26.96 15.51
CA GLU A 243 -10.06 26.06 15.73
C GLU A 243 -10.52 24.74 16.37
N ALA A 244 -9.72 23.69 16.25
CA ALA A 244 -9.96 22.47 17.00
C ALA A 244 -9.92 22.78 18.52
N GLY A 245 -10.84 22.18 19.28
CA GLY A 245 -11.01 22.42 20.70
C GLY A 245 -11.98 23.54 21.07
N VAL A 246 -12.53 24.30 20.11
CA VAL A 246 -13.60 25.26 20.40
C VAL A 246 -14.85 24.51 20.88
N GLU A 247 -15.34 24.89 22.06
CA GLU A 247 -16.56 24.34 22.67
C GLU A 247 -17.81 24.93 22.01
N LEU A 248 -18.81 24.08 21.84
CA LEU A 248 -20.05 24.31 21.10
C LEU A 248 -21.24 23.86 21.95
N GLN A 249 -22.37 24.50 21.71
CA GLN A 249 -23.64 24.13 22.31
C GLN A 249 -24.55 23.43 21.29
N LEU A 250 -25.24 22.39 21.75
CA LEU A 250 -26.32 21.75 21.02
C LEU A 250 -27.66 22.28 21.54
N VAL A 251 -28.45 22.90 20.67
CA VAL A 251 -29.70 23.57 21.04
C VAL A 251 -30.87 22.95 20.29
N ARG A 252 -31.87 22.48 21.04
CA ARG A 252 -33.12 21.95 20.46
C ARG A 252 -33.92 23.06 19.80
N GLN A 253 -34.38 22.81 18.57
CA GLN A 253 -35.31 23.68 17.83
C GLN A 253 -36.53 22.86 17.39
N PRO A 254 -37.48 22.58 18.30
CA PRO A 254 -38.67 21.78 17.99
C PRO A 254 -39.60 22.46 16.97
N ASP A 255 -39.57 23.80 16.90
CA ASP A 255 -40.38 24.61 15.98
C ASP A 255 -39.72 24.84 14.61
N ASN A 256 -38.65 24.10 14.28
CA ASN A 256 -37.98 24.23 12.99
C ASN A 256 -38.90 23.76 11.84
N GLU A 257 -39.06 24.61 10.83
CA GLU A 257 -40.01 24.40 9.72
C GLU A 257 -39.71 23.15 8.86
N PHE A 258 -38.47 22.64 8.89
CA PHE A 258 -38.03 21.51 8.06
C PHE A 258 -37.91 20.19 8.83
N ASP A 259 -37.58 20.26 10.13
CA ASP A 259 -37.38 19.09 10.98
C ASP A 259 -37.68 19.38 12.45
N GLY A 260 -38.80 18.86 12.99
CA GLY A 260 -39.14 19.02 14.42
C GLY A 260 -38.14 18.37 15.39
N ASN A 261 -37.24 17.51 14.89
CA ASN A 261 -36.13 16.97 15.66
C ASN A 261 -34.84 17.79 15.52
N ALA A 262 -34.87 18.97 14.88
CA ALA A 262 -33.67 19.76 14.62
C ALA A 262 -32.88 20.08 15.91
N ILE A 263 -31.57 19.84 15.83
CA ILE A 263 -30.60 20.22 16.85
C ILE A 263 -29.59 21.14 16.19
N ALA A 264 -29.62 22.41 16.56
CA ALA A 264 -28.69 23.41 16.08
C ALA A 264 -27.34 23.25 16.80
N VAL A 265 -26.25 23.39 16.04
CA VAL A 265 -24.89 23.45 16.55
C VAL A 265 -24.47 24.91 16.56
N GLN A 266 -24.21 25.45 17.74
CA GLN A 266 -23.95 26.87 17.96
C GLN A 266 -22.64 27.08 18.72
N LEU A 267 -21.98 28.21 18.49
CA LEU A 267 -20.96 28.74 19.38
C LEU A 267 -21.60 29.16 20.72
N LEU A 268 -20.80 29.29 21.77
CA LEU A 268 -21.26 29.73 23.09
C LEU A 268 -21.84 31.15 23.11
N ASP A 269 -21.55 31.96 22.10
CA ASP A 269 -22.13 33.30 21.92
C ASP A 269 -23.50 33.30 21.21
N GLY A 270 -24.02 32.10 20.86
CA GLY A 270 -25.29 31.91 20.16
C GLY A 270 -25.18 31.90 18.63
N THR A 271 -23.98 32.09 18.06
CA THR A 271 -23.79 32.04 16.60
C THR A 271 -24.00 30.62 16.09
N GLN A 272 -24.97 30.43 15.20
CA GLN A 272 -25.28 29.12 14.64
C GLN A 272 -24.32 28.72 13.52
N LEU A 273 -23.64 27.59 13.68
CA LEU A 273 -22.75 27.02 12.68
C LEU A 273 -23.53 26.14 11.67
N GLY A 274 -24.49 25.38 12.17
CA GLY A 274 -25.29 24.46 11.36
C GLY A 274 -26.18 23.58 12.23
N TYR A 275 -26.42 22.36 11.78
CA TYR A 275 -27.26 21.39 12.47
C TYR A 275 -26.56 20.02 12.57
N LEU A 276 -27.03 19.18 13.49
CA LEU A 276 -26.74 17.75 13.41
C LEU A 276 -27.48 17.12 12.23
N ASN A 277 -26.93 16.04 11.68
CA ASN A 277 -27.62 15.27 10.64
C ASN A 277 -29.00 14.80 11.15
N ARG A 278 -30.03 14.93 10.31
CA ARG A 278 -31.43 14.56 10.61
C ARG A 278 -31.60 13.18 11.26
N ALA A 279 -30.90 12.15 10.77
CA ALA A 279 -31.01 10.79 11.31
C ALA A 279 -30.47 10.69 12.74
N LEU A 280 -29.38 11.39 13.03
CA LEU A 280 -28.82 11.51 14.37
C LEU A 280 -29.74 12.36 15.27
N ALA A 281 -30.22 13.49 14.76
CA ALA A 281 -31.09 14.40 15.48
C ALA A 281 -32.40 13.71 15.91
N ALA A 282 -32.98 12.87 15.05
CA ALA A 282 -34.15 12.05 15.38
C ALA A 282 -33.94 11.08 16.55
N ARG A 283 -32.70 10.64 16.81
CA ARG A 283 -32.37 9.80 17.98
C ARG A 283 -32.16 10.62 19.25
N LEU A 284 -31.48 11.76 19.14
CA LEU A 284 -31.08 12.58 20.29
C LEU A 284 -32.20 13.51 20.78
N ALA A 285 -33.02 14.06 19.87
CA ALA A 285 -34.03 15.06 20.19
C ALA A 285 -35.02 14.62 21.28
N PRO A 286 -35.62 13.41 21.23
CA PRO A 286 -36.53 12.97 22.30
C PRO A 286 -35.84 12.86 23.67
N VAL A 287 -34.55 12.54 23.69
CA VAL A 287 -33.76 12.39 24.92
C VAL A 287 -33.39 13.76 25.47
N MET A 288 -33.05 14.72 24.60
CA MET A 288 -32.83 16.12 24.99
C MET A 288 -34.12 16.77 25.51
N ASP A 289 -35.26 16.51 24.85
CA ASP A 289 -36.57 17.00 25.28
C ASP A 289 -36.99 16.40 26.64
N ALA A 290 -36.48 15.22 26.98
CA ALA A 290 -36.64 14.59 28.29
C ALA A 290 -35.67 15.13 29.37
N GLY A 291 -34.80 16.10 29.03
CA GLY A 291 -33.92 16.80 29.97
C GLY A 291 -32.45 16.38 29.92
N GLU A 292 -32.05 15.52 28.98
CA GLU A 292 -30.63 15.16 28.81
C GLU A 292 -29.85 16.28 28.11
N SER A 293 -28.65 16.58 28.60
CA SER A 293 -27.79 17.61 28.03
C SER A 293 -26.61 17.00 27.28
N TYR A 294 -26.27 17.62 26.14
CA TYR A 294 -25.13 17.25 25.33
C TYR A 294 -24.30 18.48 25.03
N SER A 295 -22.99 18.38 25.25
CA SER A 295 -21.99 19.35 24.84
C SER A 295 -21.29 18.88 23.58
N ALA A 296 -20.64 19.80 22.86
CA ALA A 296 -19.84 19.43 21.69
C ALA A 296 -18.58 20.27 21.59
N ALA A 297 -17.54 19.75 20.93
CA ALA A 297 -16.34 20.50 20.62
C ALA A 297 -15.86 20.22 19.21
N VAL A 298 -15.24 21.22 18.57
CA VAL A 298 -14.64 21.06 17.24
C VAL A 298 -13.47 20.10 17.32
N THR A 299 -13.48 19.05 16.51
CA THR A 299 -12.34 18.12 16.40
C THR A 299 -11.47 18.44 15.20
N ALA A 300 -12.08 18.81 14.07
CA ALA A 300 -11.34 19.19 12.88
C ALA A 300 -12.18 20.07 11.94
N LEU A 301 -11.49 20.92 11.17
CA LEU A 301 -12.05 21.58 9.99
C LEU A 301 -11.54 20.88 8.74
N THR A 302 -12.41 20.64 7.76
CA THR A 302 -12.05 19.94 6.52
C THR A 302 -12.46 20.76 5.30
N GLY A 303 -11.58 20.98 4.32
CA GLY A 303 -11.89 21.71 3.08
C GLY A 303 -11.45 23.18 3.10
N GLY A 304 -11.12 23.71 1.92
CA GLY A 304 -10.62 25.08 1.71
C GLY A 304 -9.16 25.13 1.23
N SER A 305 -8.95 25.13 -0.09
CA SER A 305 -7.69 25.60 -0.70
C SER A 305 -7.89 27.02 -1.23
N ALA A 306 -6.95 27.93 -0.92
CA ALA A 306 -6.87 29.24 -1.54
C ALA A 306 -6.54 29.08 -3.04
N ALA A 307 -7.54 29.24 -3.91
CA ALA A 307 -7.36 29.52 -5.33
C ALA A 307 -8.68 30.06 -5.91
N GLU A 308 -8.59 31.20 -6.60
CA GLU A 308 -9.65 32.00 -7.22
C GLU A 308 -10.52 31.23 -8.24
N ASP A 309 -11.75 31.72 -8.41
CA ASP A 309 -12.75 31.50 -9.47
C ASP A 309 -13.17 30.06 -9.86
N GLY A 310 -14.48 29.80 -9.84
CA GLY A 310 -15.07 28.51 -10.24
C GLY A 310 -16.46 28.26 -9.62
N GLU A 311 -17.46 28.03 -10.47
CA GLU A 311 -18.91 27.94 -10.16
C GLU A 311 -19.30 26.84 -9.14
N LEU A 312 -20.34 27.14 -8.33
CA LEU A 312 -21.02 26.18 -7.45
C LEU A 312 -21.72 25.07 -8.24
N ARG A 313 -21.63 23.81 -7.78
CA ARG A 313 -22.53 22.73 -8.22
C ARG A 313 -23.12 21.91 -7.06
N LEU A 314 -24.31 21.38 -7.35
CA LEU A 314 -25.18 20.57 -6.47
C LEU A 314 -24.56 19.18 -6.17
N PRO A 315 -24.83 18.60 -4.99
CA PRO A 315 -24.22 17.33 -4.58
C PRO A 315 -24.67 16.16 -5.47
N GLY A 316 -23.70 15.42 -6.01
CA GLY A 316 -23.90 14.11 -6.62
C GLY A 316 -24.15 13.02 -5.58
N PRO A 317 -24.58 11.81 -6.01
CA PRO A 317 -24.85 10.69 -5.11
C PRO A 317 -23.59 10.29 -4.34
N LEU A 318 -23.80 9.95 -3.07
CA LEU A 318 -22.79 9.72 -2.03
C LEU A 318 -21.62 8.83 -2.46
N GLY A 319 -20.39 9.27 -2.19
CA GLY A 319 -19.26 8.39 -1.90
C GLY A 319 -18.10 8.34 -2.90
N VAL A 320 -18.20 8.94 -4.09
CA VAL A 320 -17.08 8.99 -5.05
C VAL A 320 -16.49 10.40 -5.07
N ARG A 321 -15.29 10.58 -4.48
CA ARG A 321 -14.48 11.77 -4.73
C ARG A 321 -13.83 11.63 -6.11
N ASP A 322 -14.14 12.55 -7.00
CA ASP A 322 -13.45 12.65 -8.29
C ASP A 322 -12.02 13.17 -8.04
N PRO A 323 -10.95 12.44 -8.40
CA PRO A 323 -9.57 12.75 -8.00
C PRO A 323 -8.97 14.05 -8.61
N GLY A 324 -9.79 14.89 -9.26
CA GLY A 324 -9.36 16.13 -9.90
C GLY A 324 -10.11 17.40 -9.46
N VAL A 325 -10.94 17.36 -8.41
CA VAL A 325 -11.83 18.49 -8.05
C VAL A 325 -11.60 18.97 -6.62
N THR A 326 -11.23 20.25 -6.46
CA THR A 326 -11.15 20.92 -5.15
C THR A 326 -12.56 21.29 -4.66
N ASP A 327 -13.08 20.53 -3.70
CA ASP A 327 -14.31 20.86 -2.99
C ASP A 327 -14.09 22.13 -2.13
N ARG A 328 -14.74 23.23 -2.49
CA ARG A 328 -14.65 24.53 -1.78
C ARG A 328 -15.48 24.57 -0.50
N SER A 329 -16.23 23.52 -0.17
CA SER A 329 -17.04 23.51 1.05
C SER A 329 -16.18 23.20 2.29
N ARG A 330 -16.08 24.17 3.21
CA ARG A 330 -15.56 23.91 4.56
C ARG A 330 -16.56 23.05 5.33
N GLY A 331 -16.10 21.95 5.91
CA GLY A 331 -16.82 21.07 6.82
C GLY A 331 -16.28 21.22 8.24
N VAL A 332 -17.15 21.00 9.22
CA VAL A 332 -16.80 21.02 10.64
C VAL A 332 -17.09 19.66 11.23
N ASN A 333 -16.06 18.98 11.73
CA ASN A 333 -16.18 17.76 12.52
C ASN A 333 -16.21 18.13 14.00
N ILE A 334 -17.09 17.49 14.75
CA ILE A 334 -17.28 17.71 16.16
C ILE A 334 -17.29 16.39 16.91
N VAL A 335 -16.88 16.41 18.17
CA VAL A 335 -17.19 15.38 19.15
C VAL A 335 -18.37 15.86 19.97
N VAL A 336 -19.39 15.02 20.10
CA VAL A 336 -20.55 15.25 20.97
C VAL A 336 -20.37 14.40 22.22
N ARG A 337 -20.62 14.98 23.38
CA ARG A 337 -20.49 14.36 24.70
C ARG A 337 -21.83 14.42 25.39
N ARG A 338 -22.21 13.32 26.04
CA ARG A 338 -23.39 13.27 26.91
C ARG A 338 -22.97 13.70 28.30
N ASP A 339 -23.50 14.81 28.79
CA ASP A 339 -22.97 15.46 30.00
C ASP A 339 -23.14 14.56 31.25
N SER A 340 -24.22 13.77 31.31
CA SER A 340 -24.48 12.83 32.42
C SER A 340 -23.53 11.62 32.48
N LEU A 341 -22.91 11.23 31.37
CA LEU A 341 -22.00 10.07 31.30
C LEU A 341 -20.52 10.50 31.23
N TYR A 342 -20.24 11.72 30.80
CA TYR A 342 -18.87 12.22 30.63
C TYR A 342 -18.28 12.86 31.90
N LEU A 343 -19.14 13.34 32.82
CA LEU A 343 -18.75 13.92 34.11
C LEU A 343 -18.79 12.91 35.27
N ALA A 344 -19.20 11.66 35.00
CA ALA A 344 -19.25 10.55 35.95
C ALA A 344 -17.95 9.73 35.92
#